data_AF-A0A3L5HDM3-F1
#
_entry.id   AF-A0A3L5HDM3-F1
#
_cell.length_a   1.000
_cell.length_b   1.000
_cell.length_c   1.000
_cell.angle_alpha   90.00
_cell.angle_beta   90.00
_cell.angle_gamma   90.00
#
_symmetry.space_group_name_H-M   'P 1'
#
loop_
_entity.id
_entity.type
_entity.pdbx_description
1 polymer ?
#
loop_
_entity_poly.entity_id
_entity_poly.type
_entity_poly.pdbx_seq_one_letter_code
_entity_poly.pdbx_strand_id
1 'polypeptide(L)'
;MSGAVNSILEVKSGRTEYILSPVFEPVWNQTGKIFAFEMLSDIRSAKDGRKICASVFFRSAPPDIQYKILISQLKTAETLHKWCLQKKIMLSVNISRVVALYLRKHGIPGRPGTHIRLEVSEDFPAVALKPGDDPLLRFLSERFTLWLDDFGS
;
A
#
# COMPACT_ATOMS: atom_id res chain seq x y z
N MET A 1 -12.54 6.34 -23.31
CA MET A 1 -12.06 4.95 -23.45
C MET A 1 -11.24 4.60 -22.22
N SER A 2 -11.83 3.82 -21.31
CA SER A 2 -11.18 3.30 -20.11
C SER A 2 -10.32 2.12 -20.52
N GLY A 3 -9.03 2.35 -20.77
CA GLY A 3 -8.07 1.24 -20.82
C GLY A 3 -8.06 0.60 -19.43
N ALA A 4 -8.60 -0.61 -19.30
CA ALA A 4 -8.47 -1.38 -18.08
C ALA A 4 -6.98 -1.61 -17.85
N VAL A 5 -6.40 -0.87 -16.92
CA VAL A 5 -5.04 -1.13 -16.44
C VAL A 5 -5.13 -2.49 -15.76
N ASN A 6 -4.53 -3.51 -16.38
CA ASN A 6 -4.46 -4.83 -15.77
C ASN A 6 -3.46 -4.74 -14.61
N SER A 7 -3.96 -4.36 -13.44
CA SER A 7 -3.19 -4.18 -12.20
C SER A 7 -2.96 -5.49 -11.45
N ILE A 8 -3.18 -6.63 -12.12
CA ILE A 8 -2.94 -7.95 -11.58
C ILE A 8 -1.43 -8.16 -11.47
N LEU A 9 -0.99 -8.57 -10.28
CA LEU A 9 0.39 -8.93 -10.01
C LEU A 9 0.48 -10.42 -9.68
N GLU A 10 1.33 -11.14 -10.41
CA GLU A 10 1.70 -12.50 -10.07
C GLU A 10 2.99 -12.50 -9.26
N VAL A 11 2.98 -13.19 -8.12
CA VAL A 11 4.16 -13.36 -7.27
C VAL A 11 4.35 -14.81 -6.86
N LYS A 12 5.60 -15.18 -6.66
CA LYS A 12 5.99 -16.47 -6.12
C LYS A 12 6.57 -16.30 -4.73
N SER A 13 6.01 -17.00 -3.75
CA SER A 13 6.55 -17.08 -2.39
C SER A 13 6.83 -18.54 -2.06
N GLY A 14 8.12 -18.89 -1.96
CA GLY A 14 8.56 -20.29 -1.86
C GLY A 14 8.17 -21.10 -3.10
N ARG A 15 7.39 -22.17 -2.90
CA ARG A 15 6.89 -23.04 -3.98
C ARG A 15 5.50 -22.67 -4.48
N THR A 16 4.87 -21.66 -3.89
CA THR A 16 3.49 -21.28 -4.21
C THR A 16 3.46 -20.00 -5.02
N GLU A 17 2.61 -19.99 -6.04
CA GLU A 17 2.33 -18.83 -6.89
C GLU A 17 0.98 -18.22 -6.52
N TYR A 18 0.92 -16.90 -6.50
CA TYR A 18 -0.22 -16.12 -6.07
C TYR A 18 -0.54 -15.04 -7.11
N ILE A 19 -1.83 -14.80 -7.29
CA ILE A 19 -2.37 -13.72 -8.11
C ILE A 19 -2.93 -12.68 -7.15
N LEU A 20 -2.45 -11.45 -7.26
CA LEU A 20 -2.90 -10.32 -6.45
C LEU A 20 -3.63 -9.32 -7.35
N SER A 21 -4.83 -8.94 -6.94
CA SER A 21 -5.62 -7.89 -7.59
C SER A 21 -5.90 -6.77 -6.59
N PRO A 22 -5.81 -5.48 -6.98
CA PRO A 22 -6.18 -4.41 -6.07
C PRO A 22 -7.68 -4.41 -5.82
N VAL A 23 -8.05 -4.13 -4.58
CA VAL A 23 -9.43 -3.85 -4.15
C VAL A 23 -9.43 -2.49 -3.48
N PHE A 24 -10.47 -1.70 -3.72
CA PHE A 24 -10.57 -0.34 -3.20
C PHE A 24 -11.71 -0.25 -2.19
N GLU A 25 -11.38 -0.05 -0.93
CA GLU A 25 -12.35 0.14 0.15
C GLU A 25 -12.63 1.65 0.33
N PRO A 26 -13.90 2.10 0.28
CA PRO A 26 -14.22 3.53 0.38
C PRO A 26 -14.09 4.05 1.81
N VAL A 27 -13.44 5.20 1.96
CA VAL A 27 -13.41 5.97 3.20
C VAL A 27 -14.37 7.15 3.10
N TRP A 28 -15.35 7.18 4.02
CA TRP A 28 -16.46 8.13 4.03
C TRP A 28 -16.21 9.23 5.06
N ASN A 29 -16.52 10.47 4.71
CA ASN A 29 -16.56 11.55 5.68
C ASN A 29 -17.90 11.54 6.46
N GLN A 30 -18.02 12.41 7.45
CA GLN A 30 -19.23 12.53 8.28
C GLN A 30 -20.49 12.94 7.50
N THR A 31 -20.36 13.47 6.28
CA THR A 31 -21.49 13.83 5.42
C THR A 31 -21.90 12.70 4.47
N GLY A 32 -21.32 11.50 4.62
CA GLY A 32 -21.60 10.37 3.72
C GLY A 32 -20.99 10.52 2.31
N LYS A 33 -19.94 11.34 2.16
CA LYS A 33 -19.20 11.50 0.91
C LYS A 33 -17.86 10.77 0.97
N ILE A 34 -17.56 10.01 -0.09
CA ILE A 34 -16.24 9.40 -0.25
C ILE A 34 -15.19 10.51 -0.42
N PHE A 35 -14.14 10.46 0.39
CA PHE A 35 -12.99 11.37 0.26
C PHE A 35 -11.66 10.64 0.08
N ALA A 36 -11.64 9.32 0.31
CA ALA A 36 -10.50 8.48 0.01
C ALA A 36 -10.92 7.04 -0.34
N PHE A 37 -9.99 6.30 -0.92
CA PHE A 37 -10.04 4.84 -0.94
C PHE A 37 -8.80 4.28 -0.26
N GLU A 38 -8.94 3.16 0.41
CA GLU A 38 -7.83 2.31 0.79
C GLU A 38 -7.60 1.23 -0.27
N MET A 39 -6.37 1.09 -0.76
CA MET A 39 -6.01 0.03 -1.68
C MET A 39 -5.55 -1.23 -0.92
N LEU A 40 -6.41 -2.24 -0.94
CA LEU A 40 -6.16 -3.58 -0.41
C LEU A 40 -5.74 -4.54 -1.51
N SER A 41 -5.34 -5.76 -1.11
CA SER A 41 -5.01 -6.86 -2.02
C SER A 41 -6.00 -8.02 -1.87
N ASP A 42 -6.74 -8.36 -2.94
CA ASP A 42 -7.38 -9.67 -3.07
C ASP A 42 -6.32 -10.66 -3.54
N ILE A 43 -6.02 -11.65 -2.72
CA ILE A 43 -4.95 -12.61 -2.95
C ILE A 43 -5.57 -13.98 -3.23
N ARG A 44 -5.15 -14.61 -4.32
CA ARG A 44 -5.61 -15.94 -4.72
C ARG A 44 -4.43 -16.84 -5.03
N SER A 45 -4.56 -18.13 -4.74
CA SER A 45 -3.60 -19.11 -5.27
C SER A 45 -3.72 -19.17 -6.78
N ALA A 46 -2.58 -19.10 -7.50
CA ALA A 46 -2.56 -19.27 -8.94
C ALA A 46 -2.92 -20.70 -9.38
N LYS A 47 -2.74 -21.68 -8.47
CA LYS A 47 -2.98 -23.10 -8.77
C LYS A 47 -4.46 -23.45 -8.89
N ASP A 48 -5.28 -22.96 -7.97
CA ASP A 48 -6.68 -23.38 -7.82
C ASP A 48 -7.67 -22.21 -7.62
N GLY A 49 -7.17 -20.96 -7.64
CA GLY A 49 -8.01 -19.76 -7.51
C GLY A 49 -8.53 -19.49 -6.09
N ARG A 50 -8.14 -20.31 -5.10
CA ARG A 50 -8.61 -20.18 -3.71
C ARG A 50 -8.18 -18.84 -3.12
N LYS A 51 -9.13 -18.15 -2.48
CA LYS A 51 -8.86 -16.89 -1.76
C LYS A 51 -7.97 -17.14 -0.54
N ILE A 52 -6.98 -16.29 -0.38
CA ILE A 52 -6.00 -16.29 0.71
C ILE A 52 -6.26 -15.06 1.59
N CYS A 53 -6.18 -15.26 2.91
CA CYS A 53 -6.29 -14.14 3.85
C CYS A 53 -5.05 -13.23 3.73
N ALA A 54 -5.27 -11.94 3.48
CA ALA A 54 -4.20 -10.98 3.26
C ALA A 54 -3.25 -10.87 4.46
N SER A 55 -3.78 -10.79 5.68
CA SER A 55 -2.95 -10.71 6.89
C SER A 55 -2.05 -11.94 7.07
N VAL A 56 -2.57 -13.14 6.79
CA VAL A 56 -1.78 -14.39 6.82
C VAL A 56 -0.70 -14.39 5.74
N PHE A 57 -1.03 -13.93 4.54
CA PHE A 57 -0.06 -13.81 3.44
C PHE A 57 1.05 -12.83 3.80
N PHE A 58 0.73 -11.59 4.17
CA PHE A 58 1.74 -10.55 4.44
C PHE A 58 2.59 -10.85 5.69
N ARG A 59 2.06 -11.59 6.68
CA ARG A 59 2.86 -12.05 7.82
C ARG A 59 3.96 -13.04 7.42
N SER A 60 3.75 -13.82 6.36
CA SER A 60 4.67 -14.89 5.93
C SER A 60 5.45 -14.57 4.65
N ALA A 61 5.00 -13.58 3.87
CA ALA A 61 5.63 -13.19 2.62
C ALA A 61 7.02 -12.59 2.88
N PRO A 62 8.05 -13.01 2.13
CA PRO A 62 9.38 -12.40 2.20
C PRO A 62 9.33 -10.89 1.93
N PRO A 63 10.18 -10.08 2.60
CA PRO A 63 10.17 -8.62 2.43
C PRO A 63 10.34 -8.14 0.98
N ASP A 64 11.09 -8.85 0.14
CA ASP A 64 11.25 -8.48 -1.28
C ASP A 64 9.95 -8.68 -2.08
N ILE A 65 9.14 -9.67 -1.73
CA ILE A 65 7.81 -9.89 -2.31
C ILE A 65 6.85 -8.79 -1.85
N GLN A 66 6.84 -8.48 -0.56
CA GLN A 66 6.03 -7.37 -0.04
C GLN A 66 6.41 -6.03 -0.69
N TYR A 67 7.72 -5.80 -0.91
CA TYR A 67 8.20 -4.64 -1.63
C TYR A 67 7.71 -4.59 -3.09
N LYS A 68 7.79 -5.71 -3.83
CA LYS A 68 7.24 -5.79 -5.20
C LYS A 68 5.75 -5.45 -5.23
N ILE A 69 4.99 -5.92 -4.24
CA ILE A 69 3.57 -5.64 -4.09
C ILE A 69 3.34 -4.14 -3.86
N LEU A 70 4.06 -3.52 -2.92
CA LEU A 70 3.97 -2.08 -2.68
C LEU A 70 4.28 -1.29 -3.96
N ILE A 71 5.34 -1.62 -4.68
CA ILE A 71 5.69 -0.94 -5.93
C ILE A 71 4.59 -1.10 -6.98
N SER A 72 3.96 -2.28 -7.06
CA SER A 72 2.81 -2.50 -7.94
C SER A 72 1.62 -1.62 -7.54
N GLN A 73 1.29 -1.56 -6.25
CA GLN A 73 0.21 -0.72 -5.72
C GLN A 73 0.46 0.77 -5.97
N LEU A 74 1.68 1.26 -5.76
CA LEU A 74 2.05 2.65 -6.07
C LEU A 74 1.92 2.92 -7.57
N LYS A 75 2.34 2.00 -8.45
CA LYS A 75 2.14 2.16 -9.91
C LYS A 75 0.65 2.19 -10.27
N THR A 76 -0.16 1.31 -9.69
CA THR A 76 -1.61 1.32 -9.88
C THR A 76 -2.21 2.66 -9.42
N ALA A 77 -1.79 3.16 -8.25
CA ALA A 77 -2.20 4.44 -7.73
C ALA A 77 -1.86 5.60 -8.68
N GLU A 78 -0.68 5.58 -9.30
CA GLU A 78 -0.30 6.58 -10.31
C GLU A 78 -1.19 6.54 -11.55
N THR A 79 -1.63 5.36 -11.99
CA THR A 79 -2.54 5.28 -13.14
C THR A 79 -3.90 5.95 -12.88
N LEU A 80 -4.29 6.08 -11.61
CA LEU A 80 -5.53 6.74 -11.17
C LEU A 80 -5.35 8.24 -10.90
N HIS A 81 -4.13 8.78 -11.04
CA HIS A 81 -3.78 10.15 -10.67
C HIS A 81 -4.77 11.21 -11.18
N LYS A 82 -5.05 11.22 -12.50
CA LYS A 82 -5.95 12.21 -13.11
C LYS A 82 -7.35 12.16 -12.50
N TRP A 83 -7.86 10.95 -12.27
CA TRP A 83 -9.19 10.76 -11.70
C TRP A 83 -9.24 11.20 -10.23
N CYS A 84 -8.24 10.81 -9.43
CA CYS A 84 -8.11 11.19 -8.03
C CYS A 84 -8.04 12.72 -7.87
N LEU A 85 -7.23 13.41 -8.68
CA LEU A 85 -7.15 14.87 -8.66
C LEU A 85 -8.47 15.55 -9.03
N GLN A 86 -9.13 15.09 -10.09
CA GLN A 86 -10.42 15.64 -10.52
C GLN A 86 -11.51 15.45 -9.47
N LYS A 87 -11.53 14.29 -8.80
CA LYS A 87 -12.53 13.97 -7.77
C LYS A 87 -12.16 14.46 -6.38
N LYS A 88 -10.93 14.97 -6.19
CA LYS A 88 -10.35 15.33 -4.89
C LYS A 88 -10.39 14.15 -3.91
N ILE A 89 -9.99 12.97 -4.40
CA ILE A 89 -9.97 11.72 -3.65
C ILE A 89 -8.52 11.32 -3.37
N MET A 90 -8.25 10.99 -2.10
CA MET A 90 -6.97 10.40 -1.69
C MET A 90 -6.98 8.89 -1.91
N LEU A 91 -5.81 8.30 -2.12
CA LEU A 91 -5.64 6.86 -2.19
C LEU A 91 -4.61 6.42 -1.15
N SER A 92 -5.04 5.62 -0.18
CA SER A 92 -4.17 5.02 0.81
C SER A 92 -3.50 3.77 0.28
N VAL A 93 -2.23 3.60 0.66
CA VAL A 93 -1.51 2.35 0.52
C VAL A 93 -0.82 2.03 1.83
N ASN A 94 -1.10 0.85 2.37
CA ASN A 94 -0.46 0.34 3.58
C ASN A 94 1.04 0.13 3.38
N ILE A 95 1.84 0.47 4.40
CA ILE A 95 3.27 0.17 4.42
C ILE A 95 3.74 -0.29 5.80
N SER A 96 4.38 -1.46 5.84
CA SER A 96 5.03 -1.96 7.05
C SER A 96 6.46 -1.41 7.18
N ARG A 97 7.01 -1.41 8.39
CA ARG A 97 8.38 -0.95 8.65
C ARG A 97 9.42 -1.68 7.81
N VAL A 98 9.27 -3.00 7.65
CA VAL A 98 10.23 -3.81 6.87
C VAL A 98 10.22 -3.41 5.40
N VAL A 99 9.04 -3.11 4.85
CA VAL A 99 8.91 -2.66 3.47
C VAL A 99 9.41 -1.22 3.31
N ALA A 100 9.20 -0.35 4.30
CA ALA A 100 9.77 1.00 4.30
C ALA A 100 11.30 1.00 4.29
N LEU A 101 11.94 0.06 5.00
CA LEU A 101 13.40 -0.15 4.91
C LEU A 101 13.84 -0.53 3.50
N TYR A 102 13.10 -1.43 2.84
CA TYR A 102 13.37 -1.80 1.45
C TYR A 102 13.16 -0.62 0.51
N LEU A 103 12.09 0.14 0.68
CA LEU A 103 11.80 1.34 -0.10
C LEU A 103 12.89 2.39 0.04
N ARG A 104 13.41 2.60 1.25
CA ARG A 104 14.56 3.49 1.49
C ARG A 104 15.84 3.00 0.82
N LYS A 105 16.10 1.68 0.87
CA LYS A 105 17.29 1.06 0.29
C LYS A 105 17.27 1.08 -1.25
N HIS A 106 16.13 0.78 -1.85
CA HIS A 106 15.98 0.57 -3.30
C HIS A 106 15.44 1.82 -4.02
N GLY A 107 14.96 2.81 -3.28
CA GLY A 107 14.36 4.03 -3.81
C GLY A 107 12.89 3.87 -4.17
N ILE A 108 12.24 5.01 -4.35
CA ILE A 108 10.86 5.08 -4.86
C ILE A 108 10.93 5.28 -6.37
N PRO A 109 10.27 4.44 -7.18
CA PRO A 109 10.23 4.64 -8.62
C PRO A 109 9.50 5.93 -8.98
N GLY A 110 10.23 6.94 -9.46
CA GLY A 110 9.67 8.22 -9.85
C GLY A 110 9.25 9.09 -8.65
N ARG A 111 8.46 10.13 -8.93
CA ARG A 111 7.91 11.03 -7.91
C ARG A 111 6.46 10.62 -7.63
N PRO A 112 6.11 10.26 -6.39
CA PRO A 112 4.74 9.97 -6.03
C PRO A 112 3.81 11.16 -6.28
N GLY A 113 2.62 10.88 -6.77
CA GLY A 113 1.54 11.83 -6.91
C GLY A 113 1.01 12.29 -5.55
N THR A 114 0.57 13.54 -5.48
CA THR A 114 0.06 14.15 -4.24
C THR A 114 -1.26 13.56 -3.75
N HIS A 115 -1.93 12.76 -4.58
CA HIS A 115 -3.14 12.01 -4.22
C HIS A 115 -2.85 10.73 -3.43
N ILE A 116 -1.59 10.30 -3.35
CA ILE A 116 -1.18 9.09 -2.63
C ILE A 116 -0.83 9.44 -1.18
N ARG A 117 -1.39 8.68 -0.24
CA ARG A 117 -0.96 8.67 1.16
C ARG A 117 -0.53 7.28 1.56
N LEU A 118 0.43 7.21 2.49
CA LEU A 118 0.86 5.94 3.08
C LEU A 118 0.23 5.77 4.46
N GLU A 119 -0.34 4.60 4.69
CA GLU A 119 -0.86 4.19 6.00
C GLU A 119 0.22 3.40 6.75
N VAL A 120 0.53 3.86 7.96
CA VAL A 120 1.47 3.23 8.89
C VAL A 120 0.71 2.88 10.16
N SER A 121 0.93 1.68 10.71
CA SER A 121 0.31 1.27 11.97
C SER A 121 0.94 1.97 13.17
N GLU A 122 0.27 1.93 14.33
CA GLU A 122 0.80 2.46 15.60
C GLU A 122 2.13 1.79 16.02
N ASP A 123 2.31 0.50 15.70
CA ASP A 123 3.54 -0.26 15.92
C ASP A 123 4.67 0.03 14.89
N PHE A 124 4.47 0.95 13.95
CA PHE A 124 5.46 1.25 12.90
C PHE A 124 6.78 1.82 13.44
N PRO A 125 6.80 2.78 14.40
CA PRO A 125 8.04 3.30 14.96
C PRO A 125 8.89 2.18 15.58
N ALA A 126 10.21 2.29 15.53
CA ALA A 126 11.03 1.36 16.31
C ALA A 126 10.74 1.55 17.81
N VAL A 127 10.59 0.45 18.56
CA VAL A 127 10.25 0.42 20.00
C VAL A 127 11.07 1.39 20.87
N ALA A 128 12.30 1.70 20.47
CA ALA A 128 13.21 2.57 21.20
C ALA A 128 13.22 4.04 20.74
N LEU A 129 12.44 4.42 19.73
CA LEU A 129 12.45 5.76 19.14
C LEU A 129 11.14 6.50 19.43
N LYS A 130 11.25 7.78 19.79
CA LYS A 130 10.11 8.68 19.67
C LYS A 130 9.74 8.81 18.18
N PRO A 131 8.45 8.87 17.80
CA PRO A 131 8.06 8.93 16.39
C PRO A 131 8.76 10.04 15.57
N GLY A 132 8.97 11.23 16.17
CA GLY A 132 9.67 12.35 15.50
C GLY A 132 11.16 12.12 15.23
N ASP A 133 11.76 11.16 15.93
CA ASP A 133 13.17 10.79 15.80
C ASP A 133 13.36 9.59 14.86
N ASP A 134 12.27 8.96 14.39
CA ASP A 134 12.37 7.81 13.50
C ASP A 134 12.77 8.25 12.08
N PRO A 135 13.98 7.87 11.59
CA PRO A 135 14.44 8.29 10.28
C PRO A 135 13.62 7.68 9.14
N LEU A 136 12.89 6.57 9.35
CA LEU A 136 11.97 6.03 8.34
C LEU A 136 10.71 6.88 8.22
N LEU A 137 10.12 7.30 9.34
CA LEU A 137 8.96 8.19 9.29
C LEU A 137 9.31 9.50 8.61
N ARG A 138 10.48 10.09 8.95
CA ARG A 138 10.99 11.29 8.27
C ARG A 138 11.18 11.06 6.76
N PHE A 139 11.83 9.97 6.38
CA PHE A 139 12.04 9.61 4.97
C PHE A 139 10.70 9.49 4.20
N LEU A 140 9.69 8.87 4.80
CA LEU A 140 8.38 8.71 4.19
C LEU A 140 7.61 10.04 4.14
N SER A 141 7.60 10.82 5.23
CA SER A 141 6.85 12.09 5.31
C SER A 141 7.38 13.18 4.37
N GLU A 142 8.65 13.13 4.01
CA GLU A 142 9.24 14.01 3.00
C GLU A 142 8.69 13.74 1.58
N ARG A 143 8.05 12.59 1.36
CA ARG A 143 7.71 12.08 0.02
C ARG A 143 6.24 11.73 -0.14
N PHE A 144 5.55 11.43 0.95
CA PHE A 144 4.14 11.06 1.00
C PHE A 144 3.44 11.79 2.14
N THR A 145 2.13 12.00 1.97
CA THR A 145 1.27 12.23 3.14
C THR A 145 1.20 10.94 3.95
N LEU A 146 1.37 11.00 5.26
CA LEU A 146 1.25 9.85 6.13
C LEU A 146 -0.10 9.87 6.87
N TRP A 147 -0.65 8.68 7.08
CA TRP A 147 -1.84 8.45 7.88
C TRP A 147 -1.52 7.37 8.92
N LEU A 148 -1.92 7.60 10.16
CA LEU A 148 -1.78 6.62 11.24
C LEU A 148 -3.00 5.69 11.26
N ASP A 149 -2.76 4.42 11.02
CA ASP A 149 -3.77 3.37 11.07
C ASP A 149 -3.77 2.67 12.44
N ASP A 150 -4.89 2.02 12.76
CA ASP A 150 -5.11 1.28 14.02
C ASP A 150 -4.87 2.10 15.30
N PHE A 151 -5.11 3.42 15.29
CA PHE A 151 -4.89 4.26 16.47
C PHE A 151 -5.72 3.81 17.68
N GLY A 152 -5.03 3.50 18.78
CA GLY A 152 -5.62 3.05 20.04
C GLY A 152 -5.70 1.52 20.18
N SER A 153 -4.97 0.77 19.34
CA SER A 153 -4.85 -0.69 19.40
C SER A 153 -4.04 -1.22 20.58
#